data_AF-A0A925P1X0-F1
#
_entry.id   AF-A0A925P1X0-F1
#
_cell.length_a   1.000
_cell.length_b   1.000
_cell.length_c   1.000
_cell.angle_alpha   90.00
_cell.angle_beta   90.00
_cell.angle_gamma   90.00
#
_symmetry.space_group_name_H-M   'P 1'
#
loop_
_entity.id
_entity.type
_entity.pdbx_description
1 polymer ?
#
loop_
_entity_poly.entity_id
_entity_poly.type
_entity_poly.pdbx_seq_one_letter_code
_entity_poly.pdbx_strand_id
1 'polypeptide(L)'
;MSGSLPFASARYVRSSRLVAYLTLAYLLLVVYASLYPFAGWRVPNDEAARFLFAGWPSYIIASDVVVNILAYVPLGLMMTLLCMGRVPRWVAVALGVTAGILLSLSIEFAQAWLPTRISSNLDVLTNSIGALWGVAAAHVWGERWLLSGELRRLREHHFRAGARTDLAFVLLALWLLTQLNAEIWLFGNGDLRHLFPPDLGLRYSADAYLLLEAGVATLNFAGVAFLIGAITRSFSAAALSVAALILTALILKTLASMALFVPGNPGLWLTPGSVLGLVAGLMLWLPLARCSPAASTRAAAICFAGGVFLVNLAPENPYFVAALQILQRGHFLRFNAMTGLLSMWWPFLAFAFLVILTRSYNSDRADTGQPGK
;
A
#
# COMPACT_ATOMS: atom_id res chain seq x y z
N MET A 1 9.78 55.88 6.25
CA MET A 1 10.27 54.79 5.36
C MET A 1 9.88 53.46 5.98
N SER A 2 8.72 52.94 5.57
CA SER A 2 8.17 51.66 6.03
C SER A 2 8.64 50.56 5.08
N GLY A 3 9.70 49.84 5.46
CA GLY A 3 10.13 48.65 4.76
C GLY A 3 9.27 47.46 5.18
N SER A 4 8.17 47.22 4.46
CA SER A 4 7.44 45.97 4.55
C SER A 4 8.27 44.85 3.92
N LEU A 5 8.72 43.90 4.73
CA LEU A 5 9.26 42.63 4.24
C LEU A 5 8.16 41.88 3.47
N PRO A 6 8.36 41.50 2.19
CA PRO A 6 7.32 40.89 1.37
C PRO A 6 7.33 39.37 1.56
N PHE A 7 7.12 38.86 2.78
CA PHE A 7 6.89 37.43 2.97
C PHE A 7 5.81 37.17 4.02
N ALA A 8 4.59 37.64 3.74
CA ALA A 8 3.39 37.10 4.35
C ALA A 8 3.08 35.71 3.74
N SER A 9 3.91 34.70 3.97
CA SER A 9 3.59 33.30 3.65
C SER A 9 2.71 32.67 4.74
N ALA A 10 1.61 33.34 5.08
CA ALA A 10 0.65 32.88 6.09
C ALA A 10 -0.31 31.78 5.56
N ARG A 11 0.06 30.98 4.54
CA ARG A 11 -0.94 30.21 3.77
C ARG A 11 -0.73 28.71 3.60
N TYR A 12 0.04 28.04 4.46
CA TYR A 12 0.05 26.57 4.53
C TYR A 12 0.12 26.04 5.95
N VAL A 13 -0.92 26.28 6.76
CA VAL A 13 -1.17 25.39 7.91
C VAL A 13 -1.57 24.03 7.32
N ARG A 14 -0.60 23.13 7.15
CA ARG A 14 -0.85 21.73 6.75
C ARG A 14 -1.56 21.03 7.91
N SER A 15 -2.88 21.04 7.88
CA SER A 15 -3.67 20.22 8.80
C SER A 15 -3.55 18.72 8.50
N SER A 16 -3.17 18.35 7.28
CA SER A 16 -2.98 16.95 6.86
C SER A 16 -1.54 16.48 6.97
N ARG A 17 -1.37 15.30 7.56
CA ARG A 17 -0.10 14.55 7.67
C ARG A 17 0.03 13.47 6.60
N LEU A 18 -0.93 13.37 5.67
CA LEU A 18 -1.04 12.31 4.67
C LEU A 18 0.25 12.12 3.87
N VAL A 19 0.82 13.20 3.32
CA VAL A 19 2.06 13.11 2.53
C VAL A 19 3.19 12.52 3.38
N ALA A 20 3.30 12.89 4.66
CA ALA A 20 4.35 12.36 5.54
C ALA A 20 4.17 10.87 5.81
N TYR A 21 2.94 10.44 6.12
CA TYR A 21 2.66 9.03 6.37
C TYR A 21 2.83 8.17 5.12
N LEU A 22 2.37 8.65 3.95
CA LEU A 22 2.58 7.95 2.69
C LEU A 22 4.06 7.88 2.32
N THR A 23 4.81 8.97 2.52
CA THR A 23 6.27 8.97 2.26
C THR A 23 6.96 7.92 3.11
N LEU A 24 6.67 7.87 4.41
CA LEU A 24 7.27 6.92 5.32
C LEU A 24 6.89 5.48 4.94
N ALA A 25 5.60 5.21 4.72
CA ALA A 25 5.15 3.88 4.33
C ALA A 25 5.79 3.42 3.01
N TYR A 26 5.83 4.30 2.01
CA TYR A 26 6.41 3.98 0.71
C TYR A 26 7.94 3.82 0.76
N LEU A 27 8.64 4.65 1.54
CA LEU A 27 10.07 4.51 1.80
C LEU A 27 10.39 3.13 2.39
N LEU A 28 9.62 2.69 3.39
CA LEU A 28 9.78 1.37 4.01
C LEU A 28 9.55 0.24 3.00
N LEU A 29 8.57 0.37 2.10
CA LEU A 29 8.32 -0.60 1.03
C LEU A 29 9.49 -0.67 0.04
N VAL A 30 10.03 0.47 -0.39
CA VAL A 30 11.20 0.52 -1.29
C VAL A 30 12.41 -0.13 -0.64
N VAL A 31 12.72 0.23 0.62
CA VAL A 31 13.83 -0.38 1.37
C VAL A 31 13.63 -1.89 1.51
N TYR A 32 12.42 -2.34 1.85
CA TYR A 32 12.11 -3.76 1.97
C TYR A 32 12.32 -4.51 0.64
N ALA A 33 11.72 -4.01 -0.45
CA ALA A 33 11.81 -4.66 -1.76
C ALA A 33 13.26 -4.74 -2.27
N SER A 34 14.08 -3.72 -1.98
CA SER A 34 15.47 -3.68 -2.42
C SER A 34 16.41 -4.57 -1.59
N LEU A 35 16.15 -4.75 -0.29
CA LEU A 35 17.03 -5.51 0.61
C LEU A 35 16.55 -6.94 0.90
N TYR A 36 15.36 -7.32 0.44
CA TYR A 36 14.89 -8.71 0.46
C TYR A 36 15.93 -9.64 -0.20
N PRO A 37 16.23 -10.85 0.33
CA PRO A 37 15.54 -11.56 1.41
C PRO A 37 16.04 -11.27 2.84
N PHE A 38 16.87 -10.26 3.06
CA PHE A 38 17.47 -9.97 4.38
C PHE A 38 18.26 -11.14 5.01
N ALA A 39 18.74 -12.08 4.19
CA ALA A 39 19.45 -13.27 4.65
C ALA A 39 20.85 -13.37 4.05
N GLY A 40 21.77 -13.98 4.80
CA GLY A 40 23.11 -14.28 4.33
C GLY A 40 24.04 -13.06 4.20
N TRP A 41 23.81 -12.00 4.97
CA TRP A 41 24.67 -10.82 5.02
C TRP A 41 26.12 -11.21 5.31
N ARG A 42 27.07 -10.64 4.56
CA ARG A 42 28.51 -10.86 4.73
C ARG A 42 29.21 -9.52 4.77
N VAL A 43 30.38 -9.50 5.41
CA VAL A 43 31.30 -8.35 5.28
C VAL A 43 31.74 -8.32 3.81
N PRO A 44 31.49 -7.23 3.07
CA PRO A 44 31.95 -7.10 1.70
C PRO A 44 33.47 -7.05 1.72
N ASN A 45 34.07 -7.53 0.64
CA ASN A 45 35.47 -7.28 0.39
C ASN A 45 35.71 -5.77 0.17
N ASP A 46 36.97 -5.37 -0.03
CA ASP A 46 37.38 -3.96 -0.27
C ASP A 46 36.75 -3.32 -1.53
N GLU A 47 35.84 -4.04 -2.21
CA GLU A 47 35.23 -3.74 -3.49
C GLU A 47 33.78 -3.25 -3.36
N ALA A 48 33.28 -3.04 -2.14
CA ALA A 48 31.89 -2.62 -1.88
C ALA A 48 31.47 -1.34 -2.64
N ALA A 49 32.42 -0.44 -2.90
CA ALA A 49 32.19 0.80 -3.65
C ALA A 49 32.52 0.69 -5.14
N ARG A 50 33.03 -0.45 -5.62
CA ARG A 50 33.52 -0.61 -7.00
C ARG A 50 32.43 -0.38 -8.03
N PHE A 51 31.18 -0.71 -7.71
CA PHE A 51 30.05 -0.53 -8.63
C PHE A 51 29.92 0.92 -9.12
N LEU A 52 30.36 1.92 -8.34
CA LEU A 52 30.34 3.34 -8.75
C LEU A 52 31.22 3.63 -9.97
N PHE A 53 32.31 2.90 -10.12
CA PHE A 53 33.32 3.09 -11.17
C PHE A 53 33.35 1.94 -12.18
N ALA A 54 32.51 0.93 -11.98
CA ALA A 54 32.40 -0.20 -12.89
C ALA A 54 31.83 0.23 -14.25
N GLY A 55 32.23 -0.48 -15.30
CA GLY A 55 31.56 -0.37 -16.61
C GLY A 55 30.08 -0.76 -16.51
N TRP A 56 29.31 -0.42 -17.54
CA TRP A 56 27.89 -0.76 -17.58
C TRP A 56 27.70 -2.29 -17.57
N PRO A 57 26.64 -2.79 -16.90
CA PRO A 57 26.34 -4.22 -16.91
C PRO A 57 26.17 -4.76 -18.33
N SER A 58 26.74 -5.93 -18.62
CA SER A 58 26.65 -6.54 -19.95
C SER A 58 25.23 -6.99 -20.33
N TYR A 59 24.35 -7.18 -19.34
CA TYR A 59 22.95 -7.57 -19.53
C TYR A 59 22.04 -6.55 -18.88
N ILE A 60 21.36 -5.75 -19.71
CA ILE A 60 20.37 -4.76 -19.26
C ILE A 60 18.99 -5.27 -19.61
N ILE A 61 18.20 -5.58 -18.60
CA ILE A 61 16.81 -6.01 -18.76
C ILE A 61 15.92 -4.76 -18.73
N ALA A 62 15.20 -4.49 -19.83
CA ALA A 62 14.36 -3.30 -19.94
C ALA A 62 13.29 -3.19 -18.83
N SER A 63 12.74 -4.33 -18.38
CA SER A 63 11.78 -4.35 -17.27
C SER A 63 12.38 -3.82 -15.97
N ASP A 64 13.66 -4.09 -15.71
CA ASP A 64 14.32 -3.72 -14.47
C ASP A 64 14.56 -2.20 -14.44
N VAL A 65 15.01 -1.64 -15.57
CA VAL A 65 15.13 -0.19 -15.78
C VAL A 65 13.79 0.52 -15.56
N VAL A 66 12.71 0.02 -16.17
CA VAL A 66 11.38 0.63 -16.06
C VAL A 66 10.86 0.55 -14.63
N VAL A 67 10.99 -0.60 -13.96
CA VAL A 67 10.54 -0.78 -12.57
C VAL A 67 11.30 0.13 -11.61
N ASN A 68 12.62 0.26 -11.76
CA ASN A 68 13.45 1.15 -10.94
C ASN A 68 13.02 2.62 -11.08
N ILE A 69 12.82 3.09 -12.31
CA ILE A 69 12.32 4.44 -12.58
C ILE A 69 10.94 4.62 -11.93
N LEU A 70 9.98 3.72 -12.21
CA LEU A 70 8.61 3.83 -11.71
C LEU A 70 8.54 3.73 -10.17
N ALA A 71 9.42 2.97 -9.53
CA ALA A 71 9.48 2.86 -8.08
C ALA A 71 9.98 4.15 -7.41
N TYR A 72 10.84 4.94 -8.05
CA TYR A 72 11.37 6.17 -7.47
C TYR A 72 10.56 7.43 -7.81
N VAL A 73 9.68 7.38 -8.82
CA VAL A 73 8.78 8.51 -9.17
C VAL A 73 7.90 8.94 -7.99
N PRO A 74 7.13 8.06 -7.31
CA PRO A 74 6.30 8.46 -6.19
C PRO A 74 7.12 9.00 -5.02
N LEU A 75 8.31 8.42 -4.79
CA LEU A 75 9.20 8.84 -3.71
C LEU A 75 9.71 10.27 -3.94
N GLY A 76 10.23 10.58 -5.14
CA GLY A 76 10.69 11.93 -5.49
C GLY A 76 9.58 12.98 -5.39
N LEU A 77 8.37 12.62 -5.84
CA LEU A 77 7.17 13.43 -5.71
C LEU A 77 6.88 13.73 -4.22
N MET A 78 6.77 12.69 -3.40
CA MET A 78 6.37 12.80 -2.00
C MET A 78 7.42 13.51 -1.14
N MET A 79 8.71 13.21 -1.30
CA MET A 79 9.81 13.87 -0.57
C MET A 79 9.86 15.37 -0.87
N THR A 80 9.70 15.75 -2.15
CA THR A 80 9.61 17.16 -2.55
C THR A 80 8.38 17.82 -1.92
N LEU A 81 7.23 17.15 -2.00
CA LEU A 81 6.00 17.63 -1.39
C LEU A 81 6.10 17.71 0.13
N LEU A 82 6.98 17.00 0.84
CA LEU A 82 7.17 17.24 2.28
C LEU A 82 7.80 18.59 2.58
N CYS A 83 8.73 19.02 1.74
CA CYS A 83 9.50 20.23 1.93
C CYS A 83 8.77 21.48 1.40
N MET A 84 7.94 21.33 0.37
CA MET A 84 7.20 22.45 -0.24
C MET A 84 6.35 23.22 0.78
N GLY A 85 6.45 24.55 0.76
CA GLY A 85 5.73 25.42 1.70
C GLY A 85 6.35 25.52 3.10
N ARG A 86 7.43 24.77 3.38
CA ARG A 86 8.31 24.97 4.55
C ARG A 86 9.61 25.67 4.20
N VAL A 87 10.10 25.44 2.98
CA VAL A 87 11.32 26.03 2.43
C VAL A 87 11.02 26.62 1.03
N PRO A 88 11.90 27.47 0.47
CA PRO A 88 11.75 27.95 -0.90
C PRO A 88 11.61 26.80 -1.91
N ARG A 89 10.82 26.98 -2.97
CA ARG A 89 10.48 25.89 -3.91
C ARG A 89 11.70 25.22 -4.51
N TRP A 90 12.74 25.97 -4.87
CA TRP A 90 13.97 25.42 -5.43
C TRP A 90 14.75 24.57 -4.42
N VAL A 91 14.72 24.93 -3.13
CA VAL A 91 15.32 24.12 -2.04
C VAL A 91 14.54 22.81 -1.88
N ALA A 92 13.21 22.87 -1.89
CA ALA A 92 12.39 21.66 -1.80
C ALA A 92 12.66 20.67 -2.96
N VAL A 93 12.83 21.20 -4.18
CA VAL A 93 13.23 20.42 -5.37
C VAL A 93 14.62 19.81 -5.17
N ALA A 94 15.61 20.60 -4.77
CA ALA A 94 16.96 20.12 -4.54
C ALA A 94 17.02 19.03 -3.46
N LEU A 95 16.29 19.20 -2.36
CA LEU A 95 16.17 18.20 -1.30
C LEU A 95 15.51 16.91 -1.79
N GLY A 96 14.45 17.00 -2.60
CA GLY A 96 13.78 15.82 -3.17
C GLY A 96 14.69 15.00 -4.08
N VAL A 97 15.44 15.66 -4.96
CA VAL A 97 16.43 14.99 -5.84
C VAL A 97 17.54 14.37 -5.00
N THR A 98 18.13 15.15 -4.10
CA THR A 98 19.26 14.69 -3.27
C THR A 98 18.86 13.51 -2.39
N ALA A 99 17.67 13.53 -1.79
CA ALA A 99 17.16 12.42 -0.98
C ALA A 99 16.97 11.14 -1.80
N GLY A 100 16.45 11.23 -3.03
CA GLY A 100 16.30 10.08 -3.92
C GLY A 100 17.63 9.45 -4.31
N ILE A 101 18.61 10.28 -4.68
CA ILE A 101 19.98 9.82 -5.02
C ILE A 101 20.65 9.18 -3.80
N LEU A 102 20.60 9.85 -2.64
CA LEU A 102 21.22 9.32 -1.41
C LEU A 102 20.56 8.01 -0.95
N LEU A 103 19.24 7.88 -1.07
CA LEU A 103 18.57 6.62 -0.76
C LEU A 103 19.04 5.51 -1.72
N SER A 104 19.08 5.80 -3.02
CA SER A 104 19.52 4.82 -4.02
C SER A 104 20.95 4.37 -3.75
N LEU A 105 21.88 5.31 -3.54
CA LEU A 105 23.26 5.00 -3.15
C LEU A 105 23.31 4.17 -1.86
N SER A 106 22.55 4.55 -0.83
CA SER A 106 22.53 3.83 0.46
C SER A 106 22.04 2.40 0.29
N ILE A 107 21.05 2.17 -0.57
CA ILE A 107 20.53 0.84 -0.89
C ILE A 107 21.56 0.03 -1.69
N GLU A 108 22.16 0.60 -2.73
CA GLU A 108 23.17 -0.07 -3.55
C GLU A 108 24.42 -0.42 -2.74
N PHE A 109 24.85 0.49 -1.86
CA PHE A 109 25.83 0.17 -0.85
C PHE A 109 25.33 -1.01 -0.02
N ALA A 110 24.18 -0.91 0.65
CA ALA A 110 23.66 -1.97 1.53
C ALA A 110 23.58 -3.35 0.82
N GLN A 111 23.30 -3.36 -0.47
CA GLN A 111 23.29 -4.57 -1.30
C GLN A 111 24.67 -5.19 -1.53
N ALA A 112 25.77 -4.43 -1.42
CA ALA A 112 27.13 -4.98 -1.52
C ALA A 112 27.44 -5.97 -0.37
N TRP A 113 26.75 -5.83 0.78
CA TRP A 113 26.82 -6.81 1.88
C TRP A 113 25.93 -8.04 1.67
N LEU A 114 25.09 -8.08 0.62
CA LEU A 114 24.15 -9.16 0.33
C LEU A 114 24.62 -10.00 -0.86
N PRO A 115 25.08 -11.25 -0.66
CA PRO A 115 25.62 -12.10 -1.74
C PRO A 115 24.63 -12.42 -2.86
N THR A 116 23.33 -12.33 -2.59
CA THR A 116 22.25 -12.56 -3.56
C THR A 116 21.89 -11.31 -4.37
N ARG A 117 22.58 -10.19 -4.13
CA ARG A 117 22.36 -8.91 -4.79
C ARG A 117 23.65 -8.46 -5.48
N ILE A 118 23.47 -7.71 -6.56
CA ILE A 118 24.56 -7.14 -7.34
C ILE A 118 24.34 -5.64 -7.34
N SER A 119 25.22 -4.90 -6.67
CA SER A 119 25.18 -3.45 -6.68
C SER A 119 25.53 -2.92 -8.07
N SER A 120 24.82 -1.88 -8.53
CA SER A 120 24.87 -1.42 -9.91
C SER A 120 24.76 0.11 -10.02
N ASN A 121 25.68 0.73 -10.76
CA ASN A 121 25.58 2.16 -11.09
C ASN A 121 24.39 2.47 -12.01
N LEU A 122 23.94 1.49 -12.80
CA LEU A 122 22.74 1.60 -13.62
C LEU A 122 21.48 1.72 -12.74
N ASP A 123 21.45 1.01 -11.61
CA ASP A 123 20.32 1.10 -10.66
C ASP A 123 20.32 2.47 -9.96
N VAL A 124 21.51 2.97 -9.57
CA VAL A 124 21.64 4.36 -9.11
C VAL A 124 21.08 5.35 -10.12
N LEU A 125 21.48 5.24 -11.39
CA LEU A 125 21.05 6.14 -12.45
C LEU A 125 19.54 6.08 -12.69
N THR A 126 18.98 4.88 -12.83
CA THR A 126 17.56 4.68 -13.13
C THR A 126 16.65 5.11 -11.99
N ASN A 127 17.01 4.78 -10.74
CA ASN A 127 16.33 5.28 -9.55
C ASN A 127 16.40 6.83 -9.46
N SER A 128 17.56 7.42 -9.79
CA SER A 128 17.75 8.88 -9.79
C SER A 128 16.89 9.57 -10.86
N ILE A 129 16.77 8.99 -12.06
CA ILE A 129 15.87 9.46 -13.12
C ILE A 129 14.42 9.41 -12.64
N GLY A 130 14.00 8.32 -12.00
CA GLY A 130 12.68 8.21 -11.38
C GLY A 130 12.42 9.32 -10.36
N ALA A 131 13.37 9.54 -9.44
CA ALA A 131 13.26 10.60 -8.45
C ALA A 131 13.15 11.99 -9.08
N LEU A 132 13.93 12.27 -10.14
CA LEU A 132 13.86 13.52 -10.90
C LEU A 132 12.48 13.74 -11.54
N TRP A 133 11.90 12.71 -12.15
CA TRP A 133 10.54 12.77 -12.71
C TRP A 133 9.49 13.02 -11.62
N GLY A 134 9.63 12.38 -10.46
CA GLY A 134 8.79 12.64 -9.30
C GLY A 134 8.87 14.09 -8.81
N VAL A 135 10.09 14.63 -8.71
CA VAL A 135 10.34 16.02 -8.31
C VAL A 135 9.75 17.00 -9.34
N ALA A 136 9.91 16.72 -10.63
CA ALA A 136 9.30 17.52 -11.69
C ALA A 136 7.76 17.52 -11.58
N ALA A 137 7.16 16.36 -11.34
CA ALA A 137 5.73 16.24 -11.10
C ALA A 137 5.27 17.04 -9.85
N ALA A 138 6.05 17.02 -8.76
CA ALA A 138 5.77 17.83 -7.57
C ALA A 138 5.81 19.33 -7.90
N HIS A 139 6.82 19.75 -8.67
CA HIS A 139 7.02 21.14 -9.04
C HIS A 139 5.88 21.69 -9.90
N VAL A 140 5.44 20.89 -10.89
CA VAL A 140 4.41 21.30 -11.86
C VAL A 140 3.00 21.19 -11.27
N TRP A 141 2.69 20.09 -10.58
CA TRP A 141 1.31 19.78 -10.17
C TRP A 141 1.05 19.82 -8.66
N GLY A 142 2.10 19.70 -7.84
CA GLY A 142 1.98 19.48 -6.39
C GLY A 142 1.16 20.54 -5.66
N GLU A 143 1.39 21.81 -5.98
CA GLU A 143 0.68 22.91 -5.33
C GLU A 143 -0.79 23.00 -5.77
N ARG A 144 -1.01 22.90 -7.10
CA ARG A 144 -2.34 23.05 -7.70
C ARG A 144 -3.26 21.87 -7.38
N TRP A 145 -2.76 20.64 -7.31
CA TRP A 145 -3.62 19.47 -7.15
C TRP A 145 -3.67 18.97 -5.71
N LEU A 146 -2.51 18.84 -5.07
CA LEU A 146 -2.36 18.10 -3.80
C LEU A 146 -2.38 19.00 -2.56
N LEU A 147 -1.77 20.19 -2.62
CA LEU A 147 -1.63 21.06 -1.43
C LEU A 147 -2.77 22.08 -1.26
N SER A 148 -3.26 22.66 -2.35
CA SER A 148 -4.23 23.79 -2.30
C SER A 148 -5.42 23.69 -3.24
N GLY A 149 -5.53 22.67 -4.09
CA GLY A 149 -6.63 22.57 -5.05
C GLY A 149 -7.61 21.45 -4.83
N GLU A 150 -7.94 20.76 -5.91
CA GLU A 150 -9.18 19.99 -6.07
C GLU A 150 -9.21 18.72 -5.21
N LEU A 151 -8.12 17.97 -5.12
CA LEU A 151 -8.08 16.75 -4.30
C LEU A 151 -8.24 17.06 -2.81
N ARG A 152 -7.66 18.17 -2.36
CA ARG A 152 -7.83 18.62 -0.97
C ARG A 152 -9.29 18.98 -0.69
N ARG A 153 -9.94 19.72 -1.59
CA ARG A 153 -11.37 20.04 -1.48
C ARG A 153 -12.24 18.78 -1.50
N LEU A 154 -11.94 17.83 -2.40
CA LEU A 154 -12.64 16.56 -2.49
C LEU A 154 -12.50 15.77 -1.17
N ARG A 155 -11.28 15.68 -0.62
CA ARG A 155 -11.01 15.07 0.68
C ARG A 155 -11.82 15.72 1.79
N GLU A 156 -11.78 17.05 1.90
CA GLU A 156 -12.47 17.80 2.96
C GLU A 156 -14.00 17.68 2.86
N HIS A 157 -14.53 17.52 1.64
CA HIS A 157 -15.97 17.31 1.40
C HIS A 157 -16.42 15.88 1.73
N HIS A 158 -15.67 14.85 1.34
CA HIS A 158 -16.08 13.45 1.48
C HIS A 158 -15.68 12.82 2.81
N PHE A 159 -14.56 13.26 3.41
CA PHE A 159 -13.93 12.60 4.56
C PHE A 159 -13.81 13.51 5.78
N ARG A 160 -13.76 12.89 6.97
CA ARG A 160 -13.50 13.59 8.22
C ARG A 160 -12.07 14.14 8.23
N ALA A 161 -11.87 15.34 8.77
CA ALA A 161 -10.54 15.92 8.90
C ALA A 161 -9.73 15.21 10.01
N GLY A 162 -8.40 15.32 9.93
CA GLY A 162 -7.48 14.88 10.99
C GLY A 162 -6.52 13.78 10.56
N ALA A 163 -5.48 13.58 11.39
CA ALA A 163 -4.39 12.65 11.12
C ALA A 163 -4.84 11.18 11.06
N ARG A 164 -5.96 10.82 11.69
CA ARG A 164 -6.47 9.44 11.68
C ARG A 164 -7.06 9.06 10.32
N THR A 165 -7.79 9.97 9.68
CA THR A 165 -8.25 9.78 8.30
C THR A 165 -7.06 9.66 7.35
N ASP A 166 -6.00 10.46 7.58
CA ASP A 166 -4.78 10.37 6.79
C ASP A 166 -4.09 9.00 6.93
N LEU A 167 -4.06 8.46 8.15
CA LEU A 167 -3.54 7.11 8.40
C LEU A 167 -4.43 6.03 7.75
N ALA A 168 -5.75 6.21 7.77
CA ALA A 168 -6.66 5.30 7.07
C ALA A 168 -6.40 5.27 5.56
N PHE A 169 -6.14 6.42 4.92
CA PHE A 169 -5.75 6.44 3.51
C PHE A 169 -4.45 5.68 3.23
N VAL A 170 -3.47 5.75 4.13
CA VAL A 170 -2.24 4.95 4.02
C VAL A 170 -2.58 3.47 4.09
N LEU A 171 -3.43 3.05 5.03
CA LEU A 171 -3.87 1.65 5.12
C LEU A 171 -4.62 1.21 3.87
N LEU A 172 -5.53 2.02 3.33
CA LEU A 172 -6.25 1.69 2.09
C LEU A 172 -5.31 1.63 0.87
N ALA A 173 -4.31 2.50 0.80
CA ALA A 173 -3.29 2.45 -0.25
C ALA A 173 -2.42 1.18 -0.12
N LEU A 174 -2.01 0.82 1.10
CA LEU A 174 -1.31 -0.44 1.35
C LEU A 174 -2.19 -1.65 1.00
N TRP A 175 -3.48 -1.61 1.30
CA TRP A 175 -4.42 -2.67 0.92
C TRP A 175 -4.53 -2.84 -0.59
N LEU A 176 -4.55 -1.74 -1.36
CA LEU A 176 -4.53 -1.82 -2.83
C LEU A 176 -3.23 -2.48 -3.33
N LEU A 177 -2.09 -2.21 -2.71
CA LEU A 177 -0.82 -2.85 -3.07
C LEU A 177 -0.85 -4.36 -2.84
N THR A 178 -1.58 -4.86 -1.84
CA THR A 178 -1.70 -6.32 -1.65
C THR A 178 -2.47 -6.99 -2.78
N GLN A 179 -3.31 -6.24 -3.52
CA GLN A 179 -4.05 -6.77 -4.68
C GLN A 179 -3.16 -7.00 -5.91
N LEU A 180 -1.96 -6.44 -5.91
CA LEU A 180 -0.94 -6.73 -6.93
C LEU A 180 -0.27 -8.09 -6.72
N ASN A 181 -0.50 -8.75 -5.57
CA ASN A 181 -0.15 -10.14 -5.40
C ASN A 181 -1.21 -11.02 -6.08
N ALA A 182 -0.83 -11.73 -7.13
CA ALA A 182 -1.74 -12.61 -7.84
C ALA A 182 -2.06 -13.92 -7.11
N GLU A 183 -1.26 -14.31 -6.11
CA GLU A 183 -1.34 -15.60 -5.41
C GLU A 183 -2.44 -15.65 -4.35
N ILE A 184 -2.76 -14.48 -3.82
CA ILE A 184 -3.67 -14.34 -2.71
C ILE A 184 -5.10 -14.38 -3.24
N TRP A 185 -6.01 -15.01 -2.50
CA TRP A 185 -7.45 -14.92 -2.79
C TRP A 185 -7.91 -13.47 -2.89
N LEU A 186 -9.02 -13.22 -3.59
CA LEU A 186 -9.56 -11.87 -3.71
C LEU A 186 -9.80 -11.27 -2.31
N PHE A 187 -9.08 -10.18 -2.01
CA PHE A 187 -9.07 -9.49 -0.72
C PHE A 187 -8.60 -10.31 0.49
N GLY A 188 -8.13 -11.54 0.29
CA GLY A 188 -7.80 -12.51 1.35
C GLY A 188 -6.50 -12.24 2.07
N ASN A 189 -6.42 -11.10 2.77
CA ASN A 189 -5.25 -10.72 3.55
C ASN A 189 -5.19 -11.47 4.89
N GLY A 190 -3.98 -11.62 5.44
CA GLY A 190 -3.74 -12.25 6.74
C GLY A 190 -3.43 -13.74 6.68
N ASP A 191 -2.90 -14.24 5.57
CA ASP A 191 -2.43 -15.62 5.48
C ASP A 191 -1.16 -15.82 6.32
N LEU A 192 -1.30 -16.55 7.42
CA LEU A 192 -0.23 -16.92 8.34
C LEU A 192 0.12 -18.41 8.25
N ARG A 193 -0.48 -19.17 7.32
CA ARG A 193 -0.35 -20.64 7.29
C ARG A 193 1.10 -21.10 7.19
N HIS A 194 1.93 -20.37 6.45
CA HIS A 194 3.38 -20.62 6.33
C HIS A 194 4.18 -20.50 7.64
N LEU A 195 3.63 -19.86 8.69
CA LEU A 195 4.24 -19.79 10.02
C LEU A 195 3.90 -21.00 10.90
N PHE A 196 2.94 -21.82 10.48
CA PHE A 196 2.41 -22.93 11.24
C PHE A 196 2.64 -24.26 10.51
N PRO A 197 2.59 -25.41 11.23
CA PRO A 197 2.61 -26.71 10.58
C PRO A 197 1.44 -26.88 9.58
N PRO A 198 1.66 -27.55 8.44
CA PRO A 198 0.70 -27.65 7.34
C PRO A 198 -0.60 -28.39 7.70
N ASP A 199 -0.61 -29.18 8.77
CA ASP A 199 -1.73 -30.05 9.14
C ASP A 199 -2.85 -29.36 9.95
N LEU A 200 -2.75 -28.05 10.18
CA LEU A 200 -3.72 -27.30 11.00
C LEU A 200 -4.95 -26.80 10.23
N GLY A 201 -4.93 -26.88 8.90
CA GLY A 201 -6.02 -26.46 8.03
C GLY A 201 -7.11 -27.53 7.84
N LEU A 202 -8.22 -27.12 7.23
CA LEU A 202 -9.22 -28.08 6.76
C LEU A 202 -8.64 -28.94 5.63
N ARG A 203 -9.13 -30.18 5.49
CA ARG A 203 -8.79 -31.01 4.33
C ARG A 203 -9.43 -30.44 3.07
N TYR A 204 -8.71 -30.51 1.96
CA TYR A 204 -9.19 -29.98 0.68
C TYR A 204 -10.47 -30.70 0.22
N SER A 205 -11.52 -29.91 -0.02
CA SER A 205 -12.68 -30.28 -0.83
C SER A 205 -13.08 -29.08 -1.68
N ALA A 206 -13.60 -29.32 -2.89
CA ALA A 206 -13.96 -28.24 -3.80
C ALA A 206 -15.03 -27.31 -3.20
N ASP A 207 -16.04 -27.89 -2.55
CA ASP A 207 -17.13 -27.13 -1.91
C ASP A 207 -16.63 -26.29 -0.74
N ALA A 208 -15.80 -26.86 0.14
CA ALA A 208 -15.25 -26.12 1.28
C ALA A 208 -14.32 -25.00 0.79
N TYR A 209 -13.50 -25.26 -0.23
CA TYR A 209 -12.61 -24.25 -0.83
C TYR A 209 -13.40 -23.07 -1.38
N LEU A 210 -14.46 -23.34 -2.15
CA LEU A 210 -15.34 -22.31 -2.70
C LEU A 210 -16.01 -21.47 -1.60
N LEU A 211 -16.55 -22.12 -0.56
CA LEU A 211 -17.21 -21.43 0.55
C LEU A 211 -16.24 -20.60 1.38
N LEU A 212 -15.02 -21.09 1.62
CA LEU A 212 -13.99 -20.36 2.35
C LEU A 212 -13.50 -19.16 1.54
N GLU A 213 -13.27 -19.32 0.24
CA GLU A 213 -12.92 -18.22 -0.66
C GLU A 213 -14.01 -17.13 -0.65
N ALA A 214 -15.28 -17.52 -0.77
CA ALA A 214 -16.41 -16.60 -0.68
C ALA A 214 -16.50 -15.90 0.68
N GLY A 215 -16.34 -16.65 1.77
CA GLY A 215 -16.37 -16.11 3.13
C GLY A 215 -15.24 -15.10 3.38
N VAL A 216 -14.03 -15.42 2.94
CA VAL A 216 -12.86 -14.53 3.03
C VAL A 216 -13.09 -13.24 2.26
N ALA A 217 -13.54 -13.34 1.00
CA ALA A 217 -13.80 -12.18 0.16
C ALA A 217 -14.94 -11.32 0.73
N THR A 218 -16.01 -11.95 1.25
CA THR A 218 -17.15 -11.29 1.91
C THR A 218 -16.69 -10.43 3.08
N LEU A 219 -15.96 -11.05 4.02
CA LEU A 219 -15.55 -10.39 5.27
C LEU A 219 -14.52 -9.31 4.99
N ASN A 220 -13.52 -9.55 4.14
CA ASN A 220 -12.51 -8.53 3.84
C ASN A 220 -13.10 -7.35 3.04
N PHE A 221 -13.99 -7.60 2.07
CA PHE A 221 -14.73 -6.55 1.38
C PHE A 221 -15.53 -5.70 2.38
N ALA A 222 -16.36 -6.35 3.20
CA ALA A 222 -17.22 -5.65 4.15
C ALA A 222 -16.39 -4.88 5.19
N GLY A 223 -15.28 -5.47 5.66
CA GLY A 223 -14.36 -4.84 6.60
C GLY A 223 -13.76 -3.55 6.06
N VAL A 224 -13.26 -3.55 4.81
CA VAL A 224 -12.76 -2.34 4.15
C VAL A 224 -13.87 -1.31 3.92
N ALA A 225 -15.07 -1.76 3.53
CA ALA A 225 -16.20 -0.88 3.31
C ALA A 225 -16.69 -0.21 4.62
N PHE A 226 -16.69 -0.92 5.73
CA PHE A 226 -16.95 -0.36 7.05
C PHE A 226 -15.84 0.59 7.54
N LEU A 227 -14.57 0.27 7.27
CA LEU A 227 -13.44 1.16 7.55
C LEU A 227 -13.62 2.50 6.81
N ILE A 228 -14.00 2.46 5.53
CA ILE A 228 -14.33 3.67 4.75
C ILE A 228 -15.50 4.43 5.38
N GLY A 229 -16.60 3.73 5.72
CA GLY A 229 -17.75 4.33 6.40
C GLY A 229 -17.38 5.04 7.71
N ALA A 230 -16.43 4.48 8.46
CA ALA A 230 -15.92 5.05 9.70
C ALA A 230 -15.11 6.35 9.51
N ILE A 231 -14.62 6.66 8.31
CA ILE A 231 -13.83 7.88 8.03
C ILE A 231 -14.55 8.89 7.11
N THR A 232 -15.62 8.48 6.42
CA THR A 232 -16.43 9.36 5.54
C THR A 232 -17.49 10.16 6.30
N ARG A 233 -17.89 11.30 5.74
CA ARG A 233 -18.89 12.20 6.35
C ARG A 233 -20.34 11.80 6.09
N SER A 234 -20.62 11.12 4.99
CA SER A 234 -21.97 10.73 4.56
C SER A 234 -21.97 9.34 3.93
N PHE A 235 -23.15 8.70 3.87
CA PHE A 235 -23.32 7.42 3.20
C PHE A 235 -22.98 7.50 1.71
N SER A 236 -23.38 8.56 1.01
CA SER A 236 -23.07 8.72 -0.42
C SER A 236 -21.56 8.82 -0.66
N ALA A 237 -20.83 9.54 0.21
CA ALA A 237 -19.37 9.59 0.15
C ALA A 237 -18.73 8.22 0.43
N ALA A 238 -19.29 7.45 1.38
CA ALA A 238 -18.87 6.09 1.65
C ALA A 238 -19.08 5.19 0.43
N ALA A 239 -20.28 5.18 -0.14
CA ALA A 239 -20.64 4.35 -1.29
C ALA A 239 -19.78 4.66 -2.52
N LEU A 240 -19.56 5.94 -2.83
CA LEU A 240 -18.68 6.33 -3.92
C LEU A 240 -17.24 5.87 -3.67
N SER A 241 -16.74 6.05 -2.45
CA SER A 241 -15.36 5.67 -2.09
C SER A 241 -15.15 4.15 -2.09
N VAL A 242 -16.13 3.38 -1.62
CA VAL A 242 -16.12 1.91 -1.69
C VAL A 242 -16.14 1.46 -3.13
N ALA A 243 -17.06 1.98 -3.95
CA ALA A 243 -17.14 1.63 -5.37
C ALA A 243 -15.82 1.93 -6.10
N ALA A 244 -15.25 3.13 -5.88
CA ALA A 244 -13.99 3.52 -6.48
C ALA A 244 -12.81 2.65 -6.03
N LEU A 245 -12.71 2.34 -4.73
CA LEU A 245 -11.63 1.52 -4.19
C LEU A 245 -11.72 0.08 -4.71
N ILE A 246 -12.91 -0.51 -4.69
CA ILE A 246 -13.13 -1.88 -5.15
C ILE A 246 -12.88 -1.97 -6.66
N LEU A 247 -13.40 -1.04 -7.46
CA LEU A 247 -13.11 -1.01 -8.89
C LEU A 247 -11.59 -0.92 -9.16
N THR A 248 -10.89 -0.06 -8.42
CA THR A 248 -9.42 0.06 -8.52
C THR A 248 -8.75 -1.26 -8.15
N ALA A 249 -9.17 -1.92 -7.07
CA ALA A 249 -8.64 -3.20 -6.64
C ALA A 249 -8.83 -4.30 -7.69
N LEU A 250 -10.02 -4.38 -8.31
CA LEU A 250 -10.31 -5.36 -9.36
C LEU A 250 -9.48 -5.10 -10.64
N ILE A 251 -9.28 -3.83 -11.00
CA ILE A 251 -8.38 -3.46 -12.12
C ILE A 251 -6.94 -3.88 -11.79
N LEU A 252 -6.44 -3.55 -10.60
CA LEU A 252 -5.09 -3.94 -10.18
C LEU A 252 -4.91 -5.45 -10.16
N LYS A 253 -5.91 -6.20 -9.66
CA LYS A 253 -5.88 -7.65 -9.64
C LYS A 253 -5.85 -8.24 -11.06
N THR A 254 -6.67 -7.70 -11.96
CA THR A 254 -6.70 -8.10 -13.38
C THR A 254 -5.38 -7.84 -14.08
N LEU A 255 -4.79 -6.65 -13.89
CA LEU A 255 -3.49 -6.27 -14.44
C LEU A 255 -2.37 -7.15 -13.87
N ALA A 256 -2.39 -7.42 -12.56
CA ALA A 256 -1.42 -8.29 -11.90
C ALA A 256 -1.50 -9.72 -12.45
N SER A 257 -2.68 -10.31 -12.56
CA SER A 257 -2.85 -11.65 -13.15
C SER A 257 -2.46 -11.71 -14.63
N MET A 258 -2.64 -10.61 -15.39
CA MET A 258 -2.17 -10.54 -16.77
C MET A 258 -0.64 -10.46 -16.87
N ALA A 259 0.01 -9.71 -15.96
CA ALA A 259 1.44 -9.46 -16.01
C ALA A 259 2.30 -10.58 -15.38
N LEU A 260 1.76 -11.29 -14.37
CA LEU A 260 2.50 -12.25 -13.56
C LEU A 260 2.49 -13.68 -14.13
N PHE A 261 1.46 -14.08 -14.88
CA PHE A 261 1.36 -15.43 -15.45
C PHE A 261 1.74 -15.46 -16.93
N VAL A 262 2.25 -16.61 -17.38
CA VAL A 262 2.60 -16.87 -18.78
C VAL A 262 1.95 -18.17 -19.24
N PRO A 263 1.05 -18.14 -20.25
CA PRO A 263 0.47 -16.94 -20.86
C PRO A 263 -0.39 -16.15 -19.85
N GLY A 264 -0.50 -14.83 -20.04
CA GLY A 264 -1.24 -13.96 -19.12
C GLY A 264 -2.71 -14.37 -18.99
N ASN A 265 -3.24 -14.39 -17.75
CA ASN A 265 -4.62 -14.82 -17.48
C ASN A 265 -5.36 -13.77 -16.64
N PRO A 266 -6.01 -12.77 -17.27
CA PRO A 266 -6.68 -11.69 -16.55
C PRO A 266 -7.87 -12.16 -15.70
N GLY A 267 -8.49 -13.30 -16.04
CA GLY A 267 -9.65 -13.86 -15.36
C GLY A 267 -9.32 -14.82 -14.22
N LEU A 268 -8.04 -15.02 -13.89
CA LEU A 268 -7.64 -16.02 -12.89
C LEU A 268 -8.27 -15.79 -11.50
N TRP A 269 -8.48 -14.54 -11.12
CA TRP A 269 -9.09 -14.18 -9.85
C TRP A 269 -10.63 -14.26 -9.87
N LEU A 270 -11.25 -14.36 -11.05
CA LEU A 270 -12.70 -14.34 -11.23
C LEU A 270 -13.30 -15.75 -11.01
N THR A 271 -13.11 -16.27 -9.81
CA THR A 271 -13.65 -17.56 -9.37
C THR A 271 -15.11 -17.43 -8.91
N PRO A 272 -15.88 -18.53 -8.87
CA PRO A 272 -17.22 -18.52 -8.28
C PRO A 272 -17.22 -18.02 -6.82
N GLY A 273 -16.21 -18.42 -6.02
CA GLY A 273 -16.04 -17.96 -4.65
C GLY A 273 -15.83 -16.45 -4.57
N SER A 274 -14.97 -15.89 -5.42
CA SER A 274 -14.73 -14.45 -5.49
C SER A 274 -15.99 -13.65 -5.87
N VAL A 275 -16.76 -14.12 -6.85
CA VAL A 275 -18.03 -13.47 -7.26
C VAL A 275 -19.05 -13.52 -6.13
N LEU A 276 -19.24 -14.68 -5.50
CA LEU A 276 -20.14 -14.82 -4.35
C LEU A 276 -19.70 -13.92 -3.20
N GLY A 277 -18.40 -13.84 -2.93
CA GLY A 277 -17.86 -13.01 -1.87
C GLY A 277 -18.04 -11.51 -2.11
N LEU A 278 -17.91 -11.05 -3.36
CA LEU A 278 -18.22 -9.66 -3.73
C LEU A 278 -19.68 -9.31 -3.49
N VAL A 279 -20.60 -10.18 -3.94
CA VAL A 279 -22.05 -9.96 -3.77
C VAL A 279 -22.43 -10.02 -2.30
N ALA A 280 -22.00 -11.06 -1.58
CA ALA A 280 -22.29 -11.23 -0.16
C ALA A 280 -21.68 -10.11 0.69
N GLY A 281 -20.47 -9.64 0.37
CA GLY A 281 -19.82 -8.52 1.05
C GLY A 281 -20.62 -7.22 0.90
N LEU A 282 -21.14 -6.96 -0.30
CA LEU A 282 -22.02 -5.82 -0.56
C LEU A 282 -23.34 -5.93 0.23
N MET A 283 -23.95 -7.12 0.24
CA MET A 283 -25.18 -7.41 0.99
C MET A 283 -24.98 -7.29 2.51
N LEU A 284 -23.79 -7.62 3.02
CA LEU A 284 -23.45 -7.46 4.43
C LEU A 284 -23.23 -5.98 4.79
N TRP A 285 -22.57 -5.22 3.91
CA TRP A 285 -22.22 -3.83 4.19
C TRP A 285 -23.41 -2.88 4.05
N LEU A 286 -24.19 -2.93 2.95
CA LEU A 286 -25.22 -1.95 2.63
C LEU A 286 -26.26 -1.70 3.74
N PRO A 287 -26.84 -2.73 4.40
CA PRO A 287 -27.83 -2.53 5.47
C PRO A 287 -27.24 -1.81 6.69
N LEU A 288 -25.95 -1.98 6.92
CA LEU A 288 -25.22 -1.45 8.08
C LEU A 288 -24.38 -0.20 7.74
N ALA A 289 -24.34 0.22 6.47
CA ALA A 289 -23.50 1.31 5.99
C ALA A 289 -23.95 2.70 6.51
N ARG A 290 -25.16 2.80 7.06
CA ARG A 290 -25.69 4.02 7.70
C ARG A 290 -25.49 4.04 9.22
N CYS A 291 -24.85 3.03 9.78
CA CYS A 291 -24.58 2.98 11.21
C CYS A 291 -23.59 4.07 11.65
N SER A 292 -23.57 4.35 12.96
CA SER A 292 -22.62 5.31 13.54
C SER A 292 -21.16 4.94 13.21
N PRO A 293 -20.22 5.91 13.20
CA PRO A 293 -18.81 5.62 12.93
C PRO A 293 -18.20 4.61 13.90
N ALA A 294 -18.62 4.63 15.17
CA ALA A 294 -18.20 3.66 16.17
C ALA A 294 -18.70 2.24 15.85
N ALA A 295 -19.96 2.11 15.41
CA ALA A 295 -20.50 0.82 14.97
C ALA A 295 -19.80 0.32 13.70
N SER A 296 -19.52 1.19 12.73
CA SER A 296 -18.73 0.85 11.54
C SER A 296 -17.33 0.37 11.91
N THR A 297 -16.67 1.04 12.87
CA THR A 297 -15.33 0.64 13.34
C THR A 297 -15.35 -0.76 13.97
N ARG A 298 -16.35 -1.06 14.80
CA ARG A 298 -16.52 -2.41 15.39
C ARG A 298 -16.83 -3.47 14.34
N ALA A 299 -17.73 -3.17 13.40
CA ALA A 299 -18.07 -4.07 12.31
C ALA A 299 -16.84 -4.38 11.44
N ALA A 300 -16.01 -3.38 11.13
CA ALA A 300 -14.74 -3.56 10.43
C ALA A 300 -13.79 -4.49 11.20
N ALA A 301 -13.65 -4.31 12.52
CA ALA A 301 -12.79 -5.15 13.35
C ALA A 301 -13.23 -6.61 13.38
N ILE A 302 -14.54 -6.86 13.52
CA ILE A 302 -15.14 -8.21 13.48
C ILE A 302 -14.90 -8.85 12.12
N CYS A 303 -15.13 -8.10 11.04
CA CYS A 303 -14.92 -8.58 9.67
C CYS A 303 -13.45 -8.95 9.42
N PHE A 304 -12.48 -8.12 9.83
CA PHE A 304 -11.07 -8.45 9.66
C PHE A 304 -10.64 -9.64 10.52
N ALA A 305 -11.10 -9.74 11.77
CA ALA A 305 -10.81 -10.90 12.63
C ALA A 305 -11.36 -12.20 12.02
N GLY A 306 -12.62 -12.19 11.56
CA GLY A 306 -13.23 -13.33 10.88
C GLY A 306 -12.55 -13.66 9.55
N GLY A 307 -12.16 -12.64 8.77
CA GLY A 307 -11.44 -12.81 7.52
C GLY A 307 -10.09 -13.51 7.71
N VAL A 308 -9.28 -13.04 8.67
CA VAL A 308 -8.01 -13.67 9.04
C VAL A 308 -8.24 -15.10 9.51
N PHE A 309 -9.25 -15.35 10.35
CA PHE A 309 -9.58 -16.69 10.81
C PHE A 309 -9.92 -17.63 9.63
N LEU A 310 -10.77 -17.21 8.70
CA LEU A 310 -11.16 -18.02 7.55
C LEU A 310 -10.00 -18.27 6.57
N VAL A 311 -9.15 -17.27 6.30
CA VAL A 311 -7.96 -17.44 5.45
C VAL A 311 -7.03 -18.51 6.02
N ASN A 312 -6.88 -18.57 7.35
CA ASN A 312 -5.98 -19.52 7.99
C ASN A 312 -6.59 -20.93 8.16
N LEU A 313 -7.91 -21.07 8.05
CA LEU A 313 -8.58 -22.38 7.96
C LEU A 313 -8.53 -22.99 6.55
N ALA A 314 -8.24 -22.18 5.54
CA ALA A 314 -8.26 -22.59 4.15
C ALA A 314 -7.28 -23.73 3.85
N PRO A 315 -7.73 -24.80 3.15
CA PRO A 315 -6.81 -25.78 2.59
C PRO A 315 -5.89 -25.12 1.55
N GLU A 316 -4.68 -25.63 1.41
CA GLU A 316 -3.84 -25.31 0.26
C GLU A 316 -4.50 -25.80 -1.04
N ASN A 317 -4.37 -25.04 -2.12
CA ASN A 317 -4.90 -25.44 -3.42
C ASN A 317 -3.80 -26.17 -4.22
N PRO A 318 -3.91 -27.50 -4.42
CA PRO A 318 -2.90 -28.26 -5.14
C PRO A 318 -2.73 -27.82 -6.60
N TYR A 319 -3.79 -27.29 -7.23
CA TYR A 319 -3.75 -26.81 -8.61
C TYR A 319 -3.09 -25.43 -8.75
N PHE A 320 -3.17 -24.62 -7.70
CA PHE A 320 -2.56 -23.29 -7.68
C PHE A 320 -1.03 -23.38 -7.55
N VAL A 321 -0.52 -24.30 -6.72
CA VAL A 321 0.92 -24.53 -6.52
C VAL A 321 1.63 -24.94 -7.81
N ALA A 322 0.99 -25.72 -8.67
CA ALA A 322 1.55 -26.11 -9.97
C ALA A 322 1.69 -24.93 -10.95
N ALA A 323 0.77 -23.96 -10.90
CA ALA A 323 0.83 -22.75 -11.73
C ALA A 323 1.95 -21.78 -11.30
N LEU A 324 2.36 -21.81 -10.03
CA LEU A 324 3.41 -20.95 -9.46
C LEU A 324 4.83 -21.32 -9.88
N GLN A 325 5.07 -22.56 -10.31
CA GLN A 325 6.41 -23.00 -10.74
C GLN A 325 6.92 -22.25 -11.99
N ILE A 326 6.03 -21.55 -12.70
CA ILE A 326 6.33 -20.75 -13.90
C ILE A 326 6.76 -19.31 -13.54
N LEU A 327 6.59 -18.88 -12.28
CA LEU A 327 6.80 -17.50 -11.80
C LEU A 327 8.28 -17.21 -11.44
N GLN A 328 9.21 -17.34 -12.38
CA GLN A 328 10.67 -17.25 -12.10
C GLN A 328 11.37 -16.05 -12.75
N ARG A 329 10.94 -14.81 -12.47
CA ARG A 329 11.72 -13.61 -12.84
C ARG A 329 12.10 -12.79 -11.60
N GLY A 330 13.39 -12.45 -11.46
CA GLY A 330 13.99 -11.97 -10.21
C GLY A 330 13.41 -10.69 -9.57
N HIS A 331 12.94 -9.71 -10.36
CA HIS A 331 12.22 -8.55 -9.83
C HIS A 331 10.80 -8.91 -9.33
N PHE A 332 10.13 -9.83 -10.01
CA PHE A 332 8.79 -10.28 -9.62
C PHE A 332 8.83 -11.08 -8.32
N LEU A 333 9.90 -11.84 -8.05
CA LEU A 333 10.09 -12.51 -6.75
C LEU A 333 10.14 -11.51 -5.58
N ARG A 334 10.91 -10.42 -5.72
CA ARG A 334 10.99 -9.35 -4.70
C ARG A 334 9.65 -8.68 -4.48
N PHE A 335 8.99 -8.33 -5.58
CA PHE A 335 7.71 -7.65 -5.55
C PHE A 335 6.63 -8.54 -4.92
N ASN A 336 6.60 -9.82 -5.28
CA ASN A 336 5.68 -10.82 -4.72
C ASN A 336 5.94 -11.04 -3.22
N ALA A 337 7.21 -11.14 -2.81
CA ALA A 337 7.55 -11.25 -1.39
C ALA A 337 7.14 -10.01 -0.58
N MET A 338 7.30 -8.80 -1.14
CA MET A 338 6.85 -7.56 -0.50
C MET A 338 5.33 -7.50 -0.37
N THR A 339 4.59 -7.78 -1.44
CA THR A 339 3.12 -7.75 -1.41
C THR A 339 2.54 -8.87 -0.56
N GLY A 340 3.20 -10.03 -0.52
CA GLY A 340 2.88 -11.15 0.38
C GLY A 340 3.09 -10.79 1.85
N LEU A 341 4.24 -10.22 2.22
CA LEU A 341 4.48 -9.73 3.58
C LEU A 341 3.45 -8.65 3.95
N LEU A 342 3.20 -7.71 3.06
CA LEU A 342 2.21 -6.66 3.30
C LEU A 342 0.84 -7.28 3.54
N SER A 343 0.41 -8.23 2.71
CA SER A 343 -0.87 -8.92 2.87
C SER A 343 -0.98 -9.68 4.17
N MET A 344 0.09 -10.36 4.60
CA MET A 344 0.17 -11.06 5.87
C MET A 344 -0.09 -10.13 7.06
N TRP A 345 0.57 -8.97 7.09
CA TRP A 345 0.52 -8.07 8.26
C TRP A 345 -0.57 -7.00 8.18
N TRP A 346 -1.14 -6.75 7.00
CA TRP A 346 -2.10 -5.66 6.79
C TRP A 346 -3.31 -5.72 7.72
N PRO A 347 -4.00 -6.87 7.95
CA PRO A 347 -5.15 -6.93 8.83
C PRO A 347 -4.81 -6.54 10.28
N PHE A 348 -3.59 -6.81 10.73
CA PHE A 348 -3.11 -6.45 12.06
C PHE A 348 -2.85 -4.94 12.17
N LEU A 349 -2.28 -4.32 11.13
CA LEU A 349 -2.15 -2.87 11.05
C LEU A 349 -3.53 -2.19 11.04
N ALA A 350 -4.47 -2.74 10.29
CA ALA A 350 -5.86 -2.28 10.26
C ALA A 350 -6.53 -2.42 11.65
N PHE A 351 -6.34 -3.55 12.33
CA PHE A 351 -6.88 -3.77 13.67
C PHE A 351 -6.32 -2.78 14.69
N ALA A 352 -5.00 -2.58 14.72
CA ALA A 352 -4.36 -1.59 15.58
C ALA A 352 -4.92 -0.17 15.33
N PHE A 353 -5.14 0.18 14.06
CA PHE A 353 -5.78 1.44 13.70
C PHE A 353 -7.23 1.55 14.18
N LEU A 354 -8.05 0.50 14.03
CA LEU A 354 -9.44 0.49 14.50
C LEU A 354 -9.54 0.64 16.03
N VAL A 355 -8.59 0.10 16.78
CA VAL A 355 -8.49 0.31 18.24
C VAL A 355 -8.22 1.79 18.55
N ILE A 356 -7.28 2.42 17.86
CA ILE A 356 -6.98 3.86 18.00
C ILE A 356 -8.21 4.70 17.66
N LEU A 357 -8.93 4.34 16.60
CA LEU A 357 -10.11 5.06 16.15
C LEU A 357 -11.27 4.95 17.15
N THR A 358 -11.51 3.76 17.70
CA THR A 358 -12.56 3.51 18.70
C THR A 358 -12.33 4.30 19.98
N ARG A 359 -11.08 4.33 20.48
CA ARG A 359 -10.74 5.08 21.71
C ARG A 359 -11.10 6.56 21.59
N SER A 360 -10.85 7.18 20.43
CA SER A 360 -11.22 8.57 20.24
C SER A 360 -12.72 8.82 20.26
N TYR A 361 -13.51 7.95 19.62
CA TYR A 361 -14.96 8.14 19.62
C TYR A 361 -15.54 8.06 21.03
N ASN A 362 -14.91 7.27 21.91
CA ASN A 362 -15.31 7.21 23.31
C ASN A 362 -14.88 8.45 24.09
N SER A 363 -13.68 9.00 23.84
CA SER A 363 -13.23 10.27 24.43
C SER A 363 -14.11 11.44 24.02
N ASP A 364 -14.41 11.58 22.71
CA ASP A 364 -15.25 12.67 22.20
C ASP A 364 -16.68 12.61 22.77
N ARG A 365 -17.18 11.41 23.09
CA ARG A 365 -18.47 11.20 23.77
C ARG A 365 -18.44 11.55 25.25
N ALA A 366 -17.35 11.25 25.94
CA ALA A 366 -17.19 11.59 27.36
C ALA A 366 -17.14 13.12 27.55
N ASP A 367 -16.45 13.83 26.66
CA ASP A 367 -16.33 15.29 26.70
C ASP A 367 -17.64 16.02 26.33
N THR A 368 -18.51 15.40 25.52
CA THR A 368 -19.78 16.00 25.10
C THR A 368 -20.95 15.74 26.06
N GLY A 369 -20.72 15.06 27.18
CA GLY A 369 -21.70 14.90 28.26
C GLY A 369 -22.99 14.17 27.87
N GLN A 370 -23.03 13.47 26.72
CA GLN A 370 -24.20 12.66 26.34
C GLN A 370 -24.11 11.29 27.01
N PRO A 371 -25.00 10.96 27.97
CA PRO A 371 -25.06 9.61 28.51
C PRO A 371 -25.55 8.66 27.41
N GLY A 372 -24.88 7.51 27.30
CA GLY A 372 -25.22 6.47 26.34
C GLY A 372 -26.68 6.03 26.51
N LYS A 373 -27.39 5.96 25.38
CA LYS A 373 -28.60 5.15 25.24
C LYS A 373 -28.23 3.80 24.66
#